data_AF-A0A1I8A8K1-F1
#
_entry.id   AF-A0A1I8A8K1-F1
#
_cell.length_a   1.000
_cell.length_b   1.000
_cell.length_c   1.000
_cell.angle_alpha   90.00
_cell.angle_beta   90.00
_cell.angle_gamma   90.00
#
_symmetry.space_group_name_H-M   'P 1'
#
loop_
_entity.id
_entity.type
_entity.pdbx_description
1 polymer ?
#
loop_
_entity_poly.entity_id
_entity_poly.type
_entity_poly.pdbx_seq_one_letter_code
_entity_poly.pdbx_strand_id
1 'polypeptide(L)'
;MTRGNQRELARLKNLKKQQDQKKSAGANNKNGNQGVSTENRMTRDAEAMRLKQAAAEARKAADAAKGQGDSKKVQKFDPLK
;
A
#
# COMPACT_ATOMS: atom_id res chain seq x y z
N MET A 1 40.66 3.31 -17.58
CA MET A 1 39.24 2.92 -17.45
C MET A 1 38.93 1.97 -16.28
N THR A 2 39.89 1.22 -15.74
CA THR A 2 39.65 0.17 -14.71
C THR A 2 39.36 0.65 -13.28
N ARG A 3 39.76 1.87 -12.89
CA ARG A 3 39.51 2.40 -11.53
C ARG A 3 38.21 3.21 -11.38
N GLY A 4 37.73 3.82 -12.47
CA GLY A 4 36.48 4.60 -12.46
C GLY A 4 35.26 3.71 -12.19
N ASN A 5 35.24 2.51 -12.79
CA ASN A 5 34.19 1.51 -12.57
C ASN A 5 34.17 1.02 -11.11
N GLN A 6 35.34 0.77 -10.51
CA GLN A 6 35.41 0.34 -9.10
C GLN A 6 34.97 1.43 -8.11
N ARG A 7 35.32 2.69 -8.38
CA ARG A 7 34.87 3.82 -7.55
C ARG A 7 33.36 4.00 -7.62
N GLU A 8 32.79 3.97 -8.82
CA GLU A 8 31.35 4.12 -8.99
C GLU A 8 30.60 2.95 -8.36
N LEU A 9 31.07 1.72 -8.55
CA LEU A 9 30.52 0.53 -7.90
C LEU A 9 30.58 0.62 -6.36
N ALA A 10 31.67 1.13 -5.78
CA ALA A 10 31.75 1.37 -4.34
C ALA A 10 30.75 2.45 -3.87
N ARG A 11 30.58 3.52 -4.66
CA ARG A 11 29.62 4.58 -4.37
C ARG A 11 28.18 4.07 -4.40
N LEU A 12 27.84 3.26 -5.40
CA LEU A 12 26.54 2.60 -5.53
C LEU A 12 26.29 1.62 -4.37
N LYS A 13 27.29 0.82 -3.97
CA LYS A 13 27.19 -0.07 -2.80
C LYS A 13 26.96 0.71 -1.50
N ASN A 14 27.66 1.81 -1.31
CA ASN A 14 27.48 2.67 -0.14
C ASN A 14 26.09 3.33 -0.13
N LEU A 15 25.64 3.82 -1.28
CA LEU A 15 24.29 4.39 -1.42
C LEU A 15 23.22 3.35 -1.12
N LYS A 16 23.36 2.13 -1.69
CA LYS A 16 22.45 1.01 -1.42
C LYS A 16 22.43 0.67 0.07
N LYS A 17 23.60 0.57 0.72
CA LYS A 17 23.70 0.31 2.16
C LYS A 17 23.00 1.39 3.00
N GLN A 18 23.18 2.67 2.66
CA GLN A 18 22.49 3.77 3.33
C GLN A 18 20.96 3.71 3.12
N GLN A 19 20.51 3.37 1.92
CA GLN A 19 19.08 3.19 1.63
C GLN A 19 18.49 2.02 2.42
N ASP A 20 19.21 0.90 2.49
CA ASP A 20 18.76 -0.28 3.22
C ASP A 20 18.73 -0.02 4.74
N GLN A 21 19.70 0.72 5.28
CA GLN A 21 19.67 1.20 6.67
C GLN A 21 18.46 2.11 6.96
N LYS A 22 18.10 2.99 6.02
CA LYS A 22 16.89 3.83 6.15
C LYS A 22 15.60 3.00 6.12
N LYS A 23 15.56 1.91 5.35
CA LYS A 23 14.42 0.99 5.31
C LYS A 23 14.31 0.13 6.57
N SER A 24 15.46 -0.31 7.10
CA SER A 24 15.54 -1.11 8.33
C SER A 24 15.46 -0.28 9.60
N ALA A 25 15.42 1.05 9.50
CA ALA A 25 15.24 1.94 10.64
C ALA A 25 13.92 1.61 11.37
N GLY A 26 13.99 1.46 12.69
CA GLY A 26 12.83 1.23 13.54
C GLY A 26 11.79 2.35 13.42
N ALA A 27 10.56 2.10 13.88
CA ALA A 27 9.43 3.00 13.68
C ALA A 27 9.67 4.44 14.14
N ASN A 28 10.47 4.68 15.19
CA ASN A 28 10.87 6.01 15.64
C ASN A 28 11.81 6.73 14.67
N ASN A 29 12.68 5.98 13.98
CA ASN A 29 13.75 6.52 13.15
C ASN A 29 13.32 6.72 11.68
N LYS A 30 12.10 6.31 11.30
CA LYS A 30 11.54 6.58 9.98
C LYS A 30 11.22 8.07 9.87
N ASN A 31 11.66 8.71 8.78
CA ASN A 31 11.52 10.16 8.57
C ASN A 31 10.11 10.72 8.81
N GLY A 32 9.04 9.96 8.52
CA GLY A 32 7.66 10.39 8.73
C GLY A 32 7.16 10.31 10.18
N ASN A 33 7.92 9.67 11.06
CA ASN A 33 7.58 9.40 12.46
C ASN A 33 8.50 10.13 13.46
N GLN A 34 9.51 10.85 12.95
CA GLN A 34 10.44 11.64 13.77
C GLN A 34 9.66 12.69 14.56
N GLY A 35 9.85 12.72 15.88
CA GLY A 35 9.17 13.67 16.78
C GLY A 35 7.69 13.37 17.06
N VAL A 36 7.13 12.29 16.51
CA VAL A 36 5.74 11.88 16.79
C VAL A 36 5.73 10.90 17.97
N SER A 37 4.90 11.14 18.98
CA SER A 37 4.70 10.21 20.10
C SER A 37 4.14 8.87 19.61
N THR A 38 4.33 7.81 20.40
CA THR A 38 3.80 6.48 20.08
C THR A 38 2.27 6.49 19.95
N GLU A 39 1.60 7.20 20.85
CA GLU A 39 0.14 7.37 20.84
C GLU A 39 -0.37 8.03 19.55
N ASN A 40 0.25 9.13 19.12
CA ASN A 40 -0.13 9.84 17.90
C ASN A 40 0.08 9.01 16.63
N ARG A 41 0.99 8.02 16.65
CA ARG A 41 1.14 7.08 15.52
C ARG A 41 0.04 6.04 15.52
N MET A 42 -0.32 5.52 16.70
CA MET A 42 -1.40 4.55 16.83
C MET A 42 -2.74 5.15 16.39
N THR A 43 -3.03 6.40 16.75
CA THR A 43 -4.26 7.09 16.32
C THR A 43 -4.29 7.26 14.81
N ARG A 44 -3.20 7.71 14.20
CA ARG A 44 -3.08 7.86 12.74
C ARG A 44 -3.27 6.53 11.99
N ASP A 45 -2.64 5.46 12.46
CA ASP A 45 -2.76 4.13 11.87
C ASP A 45 -4.20 3.60 12.01
N ALA A 46 -4.86 3.86 13.14
CA ALA A 46 -6.26 3.50 13.36
C ALA A 46 -7.22 4.28 12.45
N GLU A 47 -7.00 5.57 12.24
CA GLU A 47 -7.78 6.40 11.31
C GLU A 47 -7.63 5.90 9.87
N ALA A 48 -6.41 5.59 9.44
CA ALA A 48 -6.15 5.02 8.12
C ALA A 48 -6.87 3.68 7.92
N MET A 49 -6.93 2.83 8.96
CA MET A 49 -7.69 1.58 8.93
C MET A 49 -9.20 1.80 8.82
N ARG A 50 -9.77 2.73 9.59
CA ARG A 50 -11.20 3.08 9.50
C ARG A 50 -11.57 3.59 8.11
N LEU A 51 -10.75 4.47 7.54
CA LEU A 51 -10.96 4.97 6.18
C LEU A 51 -10.87 3.84 5.14
N LYS A 52 -9.91 2.91 5.30
CA LYS A 52 -9.78 1.76 4.41
C LYS A 52 -10.98 0.82 4.50
N GLN A 53 -11.51 0.58 5.70
CA GLN A 53 -12.72 -0.23 5.90
C GLN A 53 -13.93 0.43 5.25
N ALA A 54 -14.16 1.72 5.50
CA ALA A 54 -15.24 2.48 4.87
C ALA A 54 -15.14 2.47 3.34
N ALA A 55 -13.93 2.63 2.79
CA ALA A 55 -13.70 2.54 1.35
C ALA A 55 -13.93 1.12 0.79
N ALA A 56 -13.56 0.08 1.52
CA ALA A 56 -13.80 -1.31 1.13
C ALA A 56 -15.29 -1.64 1.14
N GLU A 57 -16.03 -1.18 2.15
CA GLU A 57 -17.49 -1.32 2.24
C GLU A 57 -18.19 -0.59 1.10
N ALA A 58 -17.78 0.65 0.79
CA ALA A 58 -18.31 1.40 -0.34
C ALA A 58 -18.07 0.69 -1.68
N ARG A 59 -16.86 0.12 -1.87
CA ARG A 59 -16.55 -0.69 -3.07
C ARG A 59 -17.40 -1.95 -3.14
N LYS A 60 -17.52 -2.68 -2.03
CA LYS A 60 -18.36 -3.89 -1.95
C LYS A 60 -19.83 -3.58 -2.27
N ALA A 61 -20.36 -2.46 -1.78
CA ALA A 61 -21.71 -2.01 -2.10
C ALA A 61 -21.88 -1.66 -3.60
N ALA A 62 -20.89 -0.98 -4.19
CA ALA A 62 -20.89 -0.66 -5.62
C ALA A 62 -20.79 -1.93 -6.50
N ASP A 63 -20.00 -2.91 -6.10
CA ASP A 63 -19.85 -4.18 -6.82
C ASP A 63 -21.09 -5.07 -6.69
N ALA A 64 -21.73 -5.09 -5.51
CA ALA A 64 -23.00 -5.78 -5.31
C ALA A 64 -24.14 -5.19 -6.17
N ALA A 65 -24.19 -3.86 -6.32
CA ALA A 65 -25.16 -3.18 -7.18
C ALA A 65 -24.96 -3.51 -8.67
N LYS A 66 -23.71 -3.69 -9.11
CA LYS A 66 -23.39 -4.09 -10.50
C LYS A 66 -23.71 -5.56 -10.78
N GLY A 67 -23.42 -6.47 -9.84
CA GLY A 67 -23.69 -7.91 -10.00
C GLY A 67 -25.18 -8.30 -10.03
N GLN A 68 -26.07 -7.49 -9.45
CA GLN A 68 -27.52 -7.72 -9.51
C GLN A 68 -28.14 -7.41 -10.89
N GLY A 69 -27.48 -6.59 -11.71
CA GLY A 69 -27.95 -6.24 -13.05
C GLY A 69 -27.77 -7.38 -14.08
N ASP A 70 -26.65 -8.10 -13.99
CA ASP A 70 -26.30 -9.17 -14.94
C ASP A 70 -27.02 -10.49 -14.63
N SER A 71 -27.19 -10.82 -13.35
CA SER A 71 -27.93 -12.02 -12.92
C SER A 71 -29.40 -12.01 -13.35
N LYS A 72 -30.08 -10.84 -13.36
CA LYS A 72 -31.45 -10.70 -13.88
C LYS A 72 -31.58 -10.89 -15.39
N LYS A 73 -30.54 -10.59 -16.18
CA LYS A 73 -30.55 -10.81 -17.63
C LYS A 73 -30.35 -12.29 -17.97
N VAL A 74 -29.45 -12.96 -17.24
CA VAL A 74 -29.22 -14.40 -17.39
C VAL A 74 -30.45 -15.20 -16.98
N GLN A 75 -31.16 -14.81 -15.92
CA GLN A 75 -32.40 -15.49 -15.51
C GLN A 75 -33.58 -15.30 -16.47
N LYS A 76 -33.61 -14.20 -17.25
CA LYS A 76 -34.67 -13.94 -18.25
C LYS A 76 -34.41 -14.58 -19.61
N PHE A 77 -33.20 -15.10 -19.84
CA PHE A 77 -32.84 -15.80 -21.06
C PHE A 77 -32.70 -17.28 -20.74
N ASP A 78 -33.83 -17.99 -20.71
CA ASP A 78 -33.86 -19.46 -20.70
C ASP A 78 -34.11 -19.93 -22.14
N PRO A 79 -33.07 -20.32 -22.90
CA PRO A 79 -33.21 -20.73 -24.30
C PRO A 79 -33.87 -22.11 -24.48
N LEU A 80 -34.31 -22.77 -23.39
CA LEU A 80 -34.95 -24.09 -23.42
C LEU A 80 -36.39 -24.09 -22.84
N LYS A 81 -37.01 -22.93 -22.61
CA LYS A 81 -38.45 -22.81 -22.32
C LYS A 81 -39.17 -21.98 -23.37
#